data_AF-A0A1I5AE96-F1
#
_entry.id   AF-A0A1I5AE96-F1
#
_cell.length_a   1.000
_cell.length_b   1.000
_cell.length_c   1.000
_cell.angle_alpha   90.00
_cell.angle_beta   90.00
_cell.angle_gamma   90.00
#
_symmetry.space_group_name_H-M   'P 1'
#
loop_
_entity.id
_entity.type
_entity.pdbx_description
1 polymer ?
#
loop_
_entity_poly.entity_id
_entity_poly.type
_entity_poly.pdbx_seq_one_letter_code
_entity_poly.pdbx_strand_id
1 'polypeptide(L)'
;MNTIKDKTVAELVTDNIKNAHVFKKYGIDFCCGGGEKLETACKRRKVSLEDIERDLLNAYNNGSREYKYNTWELDFLSDHIVNVHHQYVEESIPMMLNYCDRVVRSHAGEHPELKEIEKLFHQLAGEIKTHLKKEELILFPFINKMVKAEKEGTKLERPPFGNASSPVKMMEEEHESAGDLIRKIAELSDGFTPPQGACNTYKAFYSKLDEFEKDLYLHIHLENNILFPKAIALEKKVMI
;
A
#
# COMPACT_ATOMS: atom_id res chain seq x y z
N MET A 1 17.42 -25.55 -0.12
CA MET A 1 16.86 -24.59 -1.09
C MET A 1 15.46 -24.29 -0.59
N ASN A 2 15.21 -23.08 -0.06
CA ASN A 2 13.86 -22.73 0.38
C ASN A 2 12.97 -22.63 -0.85
N THR A 3 11.95 -23.49 -0.89
CA THR A 3 10.91 -23.46 -1.92
C THR A 3 10.13 -22.15 -1.78
N ILE A 4 9.61 -21.57 -2.86
CA ILE A 4 8.81 -20.32 -2.81
C ILE A 4 7.63 -20.40 -1.82
N LYS A 5 7.18 -21.63 -1.51
CA LYS A 5 6.15 -21.99 -0.53
C LYS A 5 6.48 -21.57 0.91
N ASP A 6 7.77 -21.52 1.25
CA ASP A 6 8.23 -21.16 2.60
C ASP A 6 8.39 -19.66 2.79
N LYS A 7 8.38 -18.89 1.69
CA LYS A 7 8.44 -17.43 1.74
C LYS A 7 7.08 -16.84 2.13
N THR A 8 7.13 -15.69 2.77
CA THR A 8 5.93 -14.89 3.00
C THR A 8 5.47 -14.23 1.71
N VAL A 9 4.21 -13.84 1.65
CA VAL A 9 3.65 -13.12 0.50
C VAL A 9 4.42 -11.81 0.28
N ALA A 10 4.70 -11.08 1.37
CA ALA A 10 5.49 -9.85 1.34
C ALA A 10 6.90 -10.09 0.79
N GLU A 11 7.61 -11.13 1.23
CA GLU A 11 8.94 -11.47 0.73
C GLU A 11 8.94 -11.69 -0.79
N LEU A 12 7.91 -12.36 -1.31
CA LEU A 12 7.76 -12.59 -2.75
C LEU A 12 7.56 -11.29 -3.53
N VAL A 13 6.85 -10.30 -2.97
CA VAL A 13 6.68 -8.98 -3.60
C VAL A 13 7.96 -8.14 -3.47
N THR A 14 8.61 -8.18 -2.31
CA THR A 14 9.89 -7.50 -2.07
C THR A 14 10.99 -8.00 -3.03
N ASP A 15 11.00 -9.31 -3.32
CA ASP A 15 11.94 -9.92 -4.26
C ASP A 15 11.61 -9.59 -5.72
N ASN A 16 10.33 -9.49 -6.07
CA ASN A 16 9.85 -9.11 -7.39
C ASN A 16 8.51 -8.37 -7.28
N ILE A 17 8.54 -7.06 -7.47
CA ILE A 17 7.37 -6.19 -7.30
C ILE A 17 6.20 -6.53 -8.22
N LYS A 18 6.46 -7.19 -9.37
CA LYS A 18 5.41 -7.63 -10.30
C LYS A 18 4.49 -8.67 -9.67
N ASN A 19 4.95 -9.37 -8.63
CA ASN A 19 4.13 -10.33 -7.89
C ASN A 19 2.95 -9.64 -7.19
N ALA A 20 3.01 -8.33 -6.91
CA ALA A 20 1.88 -7.57 -6.39
C ALA A 20 0.62 -7.71 -7.27
N HIS A 21 0.78 -7.65 -8.60
CA HIS A 21 -0.35 -7.83 -9.52
C HIS A 21 -0.91 -9.26 -9.48
N VAL A 22 -0.04 -10.26 -9.32
CA VAL A 22 -0.46 -11.66 -9.17
C VAL A 22 -1.27 -11.83 -7.89
N PHE A 23 -0.79 -11.32 -6.76
CA PHE A 23 -1.54 -11.43 -5.50
C PHE A 23 -2.86 -10.67 -5.51
N LYS A 24 -2.91 -9.47 -6.13
CA LYS A 24 -4.17 -8.75 -6.38
C LYS A 24 -5.17 -9.59 -7.17
N LYS A 25 -4.75 -10.23 -8.26
CA LYS A 25 -5.60 -11.12 -9.08
C LYS A 25 -6.27 -12.23 -8.23
N TYR A 26 -5.59 -12.72 -7.21
CA TYR A 26 -6.07 -13.79 -6.33
C TYR A 26 -6.70 -13.29 -5.03
N GLY A 27 -6.83 -11.97 -4.84
CA GLY A 27 -7.34 -11.37 -3.60
C GLY A 27 -6.46 -11.66 -2.37
N ILE A 28 -5.17 -11.92 -2.57
CA ILE A 28 -4.21 -12.18 -1.50
C ILE A 28 -3.57 -10.86 -1.08
N ASP A 29 -3.63 -10.57 0.22
CA ASP A 29 -3.05 -9.37 0.82
C ASP A 29 -1.53 -9.54 0.97
N PHE A 30 -0.76 -8.63 0.37
CA PHE A 30 0.70 -8.64 0.40
C PHE A 30 1.30 -7.42 1.13
N CYS A 31 0.46 -6.46 1.52
CA CYS A 31 0.91 -5.17 2.06
C CYS A 31 0.75 -5.12 3.59
N CYS A 32 -0.46 -5.33 4.11
CA CYS A 32 -0.74 -5.35 5.55
C CYS A 32 -0.62 -6.77 6.12
N GLY A 33 -1.23 -7.75 5.44
CA GLY A 33 -1.22 -9.16 5.83
C GLY A 33 -0.03 -9.97 5.28
N GLY A 34 0.95 -9.31 4.66
CA GLY A 34 1.97 -9.95 3.84
C GLY A 34 2.95 -10.87 4.58
N GLY A 35 3.00 -10.81 5.92
CA GLY A 35 3.83 -11.69 6.76
C GLY A 35 3.38 -13.17 6.78
N GLU A 36 2.23 -13.49 6.19
CA GLU A 36 1.75 -14.88 6.06
C GLU A 36 2.51 -15.65 4.97
N LYS A 37 2.78 -16.94 5.20
CA LYS A 37 3.35 -17.85 4.18
C LYS A 37 2.42 -18.00 2.98
N LEU A 38 3.00 -18.10 1.78
CA LEU A 38 2.25 -18.28 0.52
C LEU A 38 1.22 -19.41 0.60
N GLU A 39 1.62 -20.57 1.11
CA GLU A 39 0.74 -21.74 1.20
C GLU A 39 -0.48 -21.48 2.09
N THR A 40 -0.28 -20.80 3.23
CA THR A 40 -1.37 -20.45 4.16
C THR A 40 -2.32 -19.44 3.52
N ALA A 41 -1.78 -18.43 2.84
CA ALA A 41 -2.57 -17.43 2.11
C ALA A 41 -3.45 -18.08 1.02
N CYS A 42 -2.87 -19.02 0.25
CA CYS A 42 -3.60 -19.78 -0.76
C CYS A 42 -4.73 -20.61 -0.16
N LYS A 43 -4.47 -21.32 0.94
CA LYS A 43 -5.49 -22.11 1.66
C LYS A 43 -6.65 -21.23 2.15
N ARG A 44 -6.34 -20.08 2.74
CA ARG A 44 -7.34 -19.13 3.25
C ARG A 44 -8.21 -18.54 2.14
N ARG A 45 -7.62 -18.21 0.99
CA ARG A 45 -8.33 -17.67 -0.19
C ARG A 45 -8.90 -18.73 -1.13
N LYS A 46 -8.72 -20.03 -0.82
CA LYS A 46 -9.14 -21.17 -1.65
C LYS A 46 -8.56 -21.08 -3.08
N VAL A 47 -7.30 -20.66 -3.18
CA VAL A 47 -6.55 -20.52 -4.43
C VAL A 47 -5.66 -21.75 -4.63
N SER A 48 -5.56 -22.28 -5.86
CA SER A 48 -4.61 -23.35 -6.18
C SER A 48 -3.19 -22.81 -6.08
N LEU A 49 -2.36 -23.53 -5.32
CA LEU A 49 -0.95 -23.20 -5.18
C LEU A 49 -0.25 -23.32 -6.54
N GLU A 50 -0.57 -24.35 -7.32
CA GLU A 50 0.02 -24.58 -8.64
C GLU A 50 -0.28 -23.43 -9.62
N ASP A 51 -1.52 -22.92 -9.60
CA ASP A 51 -1.93 -21.83 -10.49
C ASP A 51 -1.22 -20.51 -10.15
N ILE A 52 -1.11 -20.18 -8.86
CA ILE A 52 -0.40 -18.96 -8.45
C ILE A 52 1.10 -19.07 -8.70
N GLU A 53 1.71 -20.25 -8.46
CA GLU A 53 3.13 -20.48 -8.75
C GLU A 53 3.43 -20.27 -10.24
N ARG A 54 2.54 -20.74 -11.13
CA ARG A 54 2.65 -20.52 -12.57
C ARG A 54 2.58 -19.03 -12.92
N ASP A 55 1.65 -18.28 -12.33
CA ASP A 55 1.50 -16.85 -12.59
C ASP A 55 2.67 -16.02 -12.04
N LEU A 56 3.21 -16.37 -10.87
CA LEU A 56 4.42 -15.76 -10.30
C LEU A 56 5.63 -15.99 -11.21
N LEU A 57 5.79 -17.21 -11.74
CA LEU A 57 6.86 -17.52 -12.69
C LEU A 57 6.73 -16.73 -14.00
N ASN A 58 5.50 -16.61 -14.52
CA ASN A 58 5.24 -15.81 -15.71
C ASN A 58 5.54 -14.32 -15.50
N ALA A 59 5.19 -13.77 -14.32
CA ALA A 59 5.51 -12.38 -13.98
C ALA A 59 7.02 -12.13 -13.95
N TYR A 60 7.81 -13.10 -13.46
CA TYR A 60 9.26 -13.03 -13.44
C TYR A 60 9.89 -12.95 -14.84
N ASN A 61 9.36 -13.73 -15.80
CA ASN A 61 9.95 -13.83 -17.14
C ASN A 61 9.71 -12.62 -18.07
N ASN A 62 8.88 -11.66 -17.69
CA ASN A 62 8.49 -10.52 -18.53
C ASN A 62 9.48 -9.32 -18.54
N GLY A 63 10.78 -9.55 -18.30
CA GLY A 63 11.90 -8.82 -18.92
C GLY A 63 12.16 -7.32 -18.65
N SER A 64 11.36 -6.60 -17.86
CA SER A 64 11.64 -5.20 -17.54
C SER A 64 12.63 -5.03 -16.38
N ARG A 65 13.33 -3.88 -16.34
CA ARG A 65 14.17 -3.47 -15.18
C ARG A 65 13.28 -3.38 -13.94
N GLU A 66 13.69 -4.05 -12.87
CA GLU A 66 12.98 -4.10 -11.59
C GLU A 66 13.69 -3.25 -10.56
N TYR A 67 12.92 -2.46 -9.80
CA TYR A 67 13.45 -1.74 -8.64
C TYR A 67 13.64 -2.71 -7.49
N LYS A 68 14.88 -2.86 -7.05
CA LYS A 68 15.22 -3.61 -5.84
C LYS A 68 15.07 -2.69 -4.62
N TYR A 69 13.83 -2.35 -4.27
CA TYR A 69 13.55 -1.45 -3.13
C TYR A 69 14.23 -1.91 -1.83
N ASN A 70 14.37 -3.23 -1.65
CA ASN A 70 15.06 -3.79 -0.50
C ASN A 70 16.58 -3.49 -0.44
N THR A 71 17.19 -2.98 -1.51
CA THR A 71 18.60 -2.56 -1.51
C THR A 71 18.77 -1.04 -1.39
N TRP A 72 17.67 -0.29 -1.26
CA TRP A 72 17.73 1.16 -1.13
C TRP A 72 18.04 1.56 0.30
N GLU A 73 18.79 2.64 0.44
CA GLU A 73 18.98 3.35 1.71
C GLU A 73 17.64 3.91 2.19
N LEU A 74 17.41 3.95 3.50
CA LEU A 74 16.10 4.32 4.05
C LEU A 74 15.74 5.78 3.78
N ASP A 75 16.73 6.67 3.75
CA ASP A 75 16.53 8.07 3.38
C ASP A 75 16.01 8.18 1.95
N PHE A 76 16.69 7.52 1.00
CA PHE A 76 16.26 7.48 -0.39
C PHE A 76 14.89 6.79 -0.60
N LEU A 77 14.61 5.70 0.11
CA LEU A 77 13.31 5.02 0.03
C LEU A 77 12.18 5.92 0.56
N SER A 78 12.41 6.62 1.68
CA SER A 78 11.43 7.57 2.22
C SER A 78 11.17 8.73 1.24
N ASP A 79 12.22 9.28 0.62
CA ASP A 79 12.09 10.33 -0.39
C ASP A 79 11.31 9.81 -1.61
N HIS A 80 11.57 8.57 -2.04
CA HIS A 80 10.81 7.97 -3.15
C HIS A 80 9.33 7.84 -2.83
N ILE A 81 8.99 7.35 -1.63
CA ILE A 81 7.61 7.20 -1.20
C ILE A 81 6.88 8.54 -1.23
N VAL A 82 7.50 9.60 -0.70
CA VAL A 82 6.92 10.95 -0.72
C VAL A 82 6.74 11.46 -2.16
N ASN A 83 7.78 11.38 -2.98
CA ASN A 83 7.77 11.99 -4.32
C ASN A 83 6.97 11.19 -5.36
N VAL A 84 6.67 9.92 -5.10
CA VAL A 84 5.93 9.07 -6.03
C VAL A 84 4.53 8.80 -5.51
N HIS A 85 4.39 8.24 -4.32
CA HIS A 85 3.11 7.79 -3.79
C HIS A 85 2.34 8.91 -3.09
N HIS A 86 2.97 9.67 -2.18
CA HIS A 86 2.26 10.74 -1.47
C HIS A 86 1.86 11.87 -2.42
N GLN A 87 2.75 12.25 -3.34
CA GLN A 87 2.44 13.22 -4.38
C GLN A 87 1.27 12.75 -5.25
N TYR A 88 1.26 11.48 -5.66
CA TYR A 88 0.15 10.90 -6.42
C TYR A 88 -1.19 11.00 -5.67
N VAL A 89 -1.20 10.66 -4.38
CA VAL A 89 -2.38 10.73 -3.53
C VAL A 89 -2.89 12.18 -3.40
N GLU A 90 -1.99 13.13 -3.15
CA GLU A 90 -2.32 14.55 -3.00
C GLU A 90 -2.91 15.15 -4.28
N GLU A 91 -2.37 14.78 -5.44
CA GLU A 91 -2.85 15.23 -6.75
C GLU A 91 -4.17 14.54 -7.17
N SER A 92 -4.34 13.26 -6.84
CA SER A 92 -5.47 12.45 -7.32
C SER A 92 -6.75 12.66 -6.50
N ILE A 93 -6.65 12.76 -5.18
CA ILE A 93 -7.83 12.82 -4.30
C ILE A 93 -8.82 13.94 -4.67
N PRO A 94 -8.41 15.20 -4.90
CA PRO A 94 -9.36 16.28 -5.19
C PRO A 94 -10.22 15.99 -6.43
N MET A 95 -9.60 15.45 -7.48
CA MET A 95 -10.31 15.06 -8.70
C MET A 95 -11.25 13.89 -8.45
N MET A 96 -10.77 12.86 -7.75
CA MET A 96 -11.56 11.65 -7.47
C MET A 96 -12.77 11.95 -6.60
N LEU A 97 -12.65 12.83 -5.60
CA LEU A 97 -13.78 13.31 -4.79
C LEU A 97 -14.83 13.98 -5.68
N ASN A 98 -14.39 14.87 -6.59
CA ASN A 98 -15.32 15.50 -7.54
C ASN A 98 -16.04 14.48 -8.43
N TYR A 99 -15.33 13.44 -8.90
CA TYR A 99 -15.93 12.39 -9.71
C TYR A 99 -16.93 11.57 -8.90
N CYS A 100 -16.57 11.19 -7.68
CA CYS A 100 -17.43 10.47 -6.75
C CYS A 100 -18.77 11.20 -6.57
N ASP A 101 -18.74 12.46 -6.12
CA ASP A 101 -19.95 13.25 -5.85
C ASP A 101 -20.85 13.41 -7.08
N ARG A 102 -20.23 13.56 -8.25
CA ARG A 102 -20.95 13.67 -9.53
C ARG A 102 -21.62 12.36 -9.89
N VAL A 103 -20.92 11.24 -9.77
CA VAL A 103 -21.44 9.91 -10.07
C VAL A 103 -22.61 9.59 -9.15
N VAL A 104 -22.44 9.81 -7.84
CA VAL A 104 -23.48 9.56 -6.84
C VAL A 104 -24.70 10.43 -7.12
N ARG A 105 -24.52 11.73 -7.32
CA ARG A 105 -25.63 12.65 -7.63
C ARG A 105 -26.42 12.24 -8.86
N SER A 106 -25.75 11.73 -9.90
CA SER A 106 -26.39 11.37 -11.17
C SER A 106 -26.96 9.95 -11.19
N HIS A 107 -26.39 9.01 -10.43
CA HIS A 107 -26.66 7.59 -10.61
C HIS A 107 -27.16 6.88 -9.34
N ALA A 108 -27.10 7.49 -8.15
CA ALA A 108 -27.48 6.81 -6.90
C ALA A 108 -28.96 6.42 -6.76
N GLY A 109 -29.83 6.90 -7.67
CA GLY A 109 -31.22 6.44 -7.76
C GLY A 109 -31.34 5.03 -8.34
N GLU A 110 -30.52 4.71 -9.33
CA GLU A 110 -30.45 3.39 -9.99
C GLU A 110 -29.40 2.47 -9.36
N HIS A 111 -28.37 3.07 -8.75
CA HIS A 111 -27.20 2.42 -8.16
C HIS A 111 -27.04 2.84 -6.70
N PRO A 112 -27.88 2.33 -5.77
CA PRO A 112 -27.89 2.76 -4.38
C PRO A 112 -26.57 2.49 -3.63
N GLU A 113 -25.79 1.50 -4.06
CA GLU A 113 -24.45 1.18 -3.56
C GLU A 113 -23.48 2.37 -3.63
N LEU A 114 -23.69 3.29 -4.58
CA LEU A 114 -22.86 4.48 -4.75
C LEU A 114 -22.85 5.38 -3.51
N LYS A 115 -23.94 5.40 -2.73
CA LYS A 115 -23.98 6.22 -1.51
C LYS A 115 -23.03 5.70 -0.44
N GLU A 116 -22.89 4.38 -0.31
CA GLU A 116 -21.93 3.81 0.63
C GLU A 116 -20.50 3.96 0.09
N ILE A 117 -20.29 3.78 -1.22
CA ILE A 117 -19.00 4.08 -1.87
C ILE A 117 -18.57 5.52 -1.61
N GLU A 118 -19.49 6.49 -1.72
CA GLU A 118 -19.22 7.91 -1.46
C GLU A 118 -18.73 8.14 -0.04
N LYS A 119 -19.43 7.60 0.94
CA LYS A 119 -19.08 7.73 2.35
C LYS A 119 -17.71 7.11 2.65
N LEU A 120 -17.48 5.88 2.18
CA LEU A 120 -16.22 5.17 2.38
C LEU A 120 -15.05 5.88 1.71
N PHE A 121 -15.24 6.40 0.49
CA PHE A 121 -14.19 7.08 -0.24
C PHE A 121 -13.83 8.44 0.39
N HIS A 122 -14.82 9.19 0.87
CA HIS A 122 -14.56 10.41 1.65
C HIS A 122 -13.79 10.14 2.93
N GLN A 123 -14.16 9.06 3.65
CA GLN A 123 -13.44 8.65 4.85
C GLN A 123 -11.99 8.30 4.52
N LEU A 124 -11.77 7.44 3.52
CA LEU A 124 -10.43 7.04 3.06
C LEU A 124 -9.58 8.27 2.68
N ALA A 125 -10.16 9.20 1.90
CA ALA A 125 -9.48 10.42 1.47
C ALA A 125 -9.08 11.33 2.64
N GLY A 126 -9.90 11.41 3.69
CA GLY A 126 -9.58 12.18 4.89
C GLY A 126 -8.52 11.52 5.77
N GLU A 127 -8.64 10.20 5.97
CA GLU A 127 -7.70 9.40 6.76
C GLU A 127 -6.31 9.44 6.13
N ILE A 128 -6.20 9.11 4.82
CA ILE A 128 -4.90 9.03 4.16
C ILE A 128 -4.19 10.38 4.13
N LYS A 129 -4.89 11.50 3.87
CA LYS A 129 -4.28 12.84 3.90
C LYS A 129 -3.67 13.18 5.25
N THR A 130 -4.35 12.82 6.32
CA THR A 130 -3.85 13.05 7.68
C THR A 130 -2.65 12.14 7.99
N HIS A 131 -2.74 10.88 7.57
CA HIS A 131 -1.69 9.88 7.69
C HIS A 131 -0.39 10.34 7.01
N LEU A 132 -0.44 10.72 5.73
CA LEU A 132 0.74 11.16 4.98
C LEU A 132 1.48 12.31 5.69
N LYS A 133 0.75 13.24 6.32
CA LYS A 133 1.36 14.35 7.07
C LYS A 133 2.08 13.90 8.34
N LYS A 134 1.60 12.86 9.01
CA LYS A 134 2.33 12.29 10.17
C LYS A 134 3.65 11.69 9.72
N GLU A 135 3.66 11.02 8.57
CA GLU A 135 4.87 10.45 8.00
C GLU A 135 5.87 11.52 7.56
N GLU A 136 5.43 12.46 6.72
CA GLU A 136 6.26 13.53 6.15
C GLU A 136 6.83 14.48 7.21
N LEU A 137 6.07 14.77 8.27
CA LEU A 137 6.47 15.77 9.28
C LEU A 137 7.19 15.15 10.48
N ILE A 138 6.95 13.88 10.78
CA ILE A 138 7.43 13.24 12.01
C ILE A 138 8.28 12.00 11.72
N LEU A 139 7.67 10.97 11.11
CA LEU A 139 8.31 9.65 11.01
C LEU A 139 9.49 9.65 10.05
N PHE A 140 9.32 10.11 8.81
CA PHE A 140 10.39 10.10 7.80
C PHE A 140 11.54 11.05 8.16
N PRO A 141 11.31 12.27 8.68
CA PRO A 141 12.40 13.10 9.21
C PRO A 141 13.19 12.41 10.33
N PHE A 142 12.54 11.60 11.17
CA PHE A 142 13.23 10.83 12.20
C PHE A 142 14.07 9.69 11.59
N ILE A 143 13.55 8.97 10.60
CA ILE A 143 14.30 7.96 9.84
C ILE A 143 15.55 8.58 9.20
N ASN A 144 15.41 9.75 8.59
CA ASN A 144 16.53 10.46 7.95
C ASN A 144 17.61 10.86 8.97
N LYS A 145 17.22 11.29 10.17
CA LYS A 145 18.15 11.54 11.27
C LYS A 145 18.89 10.27 11.70
N MET A 146 18.18 9.14 11.80
CA MET A 146 18.78 7.84 12.15
C MET A 146 19.81 7.39 11.12
N VAL A 147 19.49 7.52 9.82
CA VAL A 147 20.42 7.19 8.73
C VAL A 147 21.67 8.07 8.80
N LYS A 148 21.50 9.37 9.02
CA LYS A 148 22.62 10.31 9.19
C LYS A 148 23.51 9.90 10.37
N ALA A 149 22.91 9.55 11.50
CA ALA A 149 23.66 9.13 12.69
C ALA A 149 24.47 7.84 12.45
N GLU A 150 23.92 6.86 11.74
CA GLU A 150 24.66 5.64 11.35
C GLU A 150 25.86 5.98 10.46
N LYS A 151 25.66 6.84 9.45
CA LYS A 151 26.71 7.27 8.51
C LYS A 151 27.83 8.05 9.22
N GLU A 152 27.49 8.86 10.22
CA GLU A 152 28.45 9.68 10.97
C GLU A 152 29.06 8.95 12.19
N GLY A 153 28.57 7.75 12.52
CA GLY A 153 28.98 7.02 13.73
C GLY A 153 28.56 7.72 15.03
N THR A 154 27.51 8.55 14.98
CA THR A 154 26.98 9.30 16.12
C THR A 154 25.78 8.57 16.73
N LYS A 155 25.35 9.05 17.91
CA LYS A 155 24.19 8.53 18.62
C LYS A 155 23.10 9.59 18.74
N LEU A 156 21.85 9.16 18.71
CA LEU A 156 20.69 10.03 18.85
C LEU A 156 20.05 9.88 20.23
N GLU A 157 19.65 11.02 20.79
CA GLU A 157 18.76 11.06 21.95
C GLU A 157 17.36 10.57 21.59
N ARG A 158 16.65 10.04 22.58
CA ARG A 158 15.28 9.56 22.42
C ARG A 158 14.34 10.70 22.02
N PRO A 159 13.57 10.54 20.93
CA PRO A 159 12.58 11.53 20.55
C PRO A 159 11.44 11.63 21.60
N PRO A 160 10.67 12.73 21.61
CA PRO A 160 9.55 12.90 22.55
C PRO A 160 8.47 11.81 22.47
N PHE A 161 8.34 11.15 21.32
CA PHE A 161 7.41 10.04 21.10
C PHE A 161 7.98 8.67 21.50
N GLY A 162 9.16 8.63 22.12
CA GLY A 162 9.80 7.43 22.64
C GLY A 162 10.66 6.72 21.59
N ASN A 163 10.08 5.74 20.91
CA ASN A 163 10.77 4.81 20.01
C ASN A 163 10.09 4.84 18.64
N ALA A 164 10.79 4.47 17.57
CA ALA A 164 10.24 4.32 16.22
C ALA A 164 9.08 3.31 16.17
N SER A 165 9.10 2.28 17.03
CA SER A 165 8.04 1.26 17.08
C SER A 165 6.67 1.82 17.44
N SER A 166 6.59 2.91 18.20
CA SER A 166 5.33 3.53 18.61
C SER A 166 4.59 4.20 17.42
N PRO A 167 5.19 5.18 16.69
CA PRO A 167 4.57 5.74 15.51
C PRO A 167 4.40 4.71 14.39
N VAL A 168 5.33 3.76 14.20
CA VAL A 168 5.17 2.69 13.20
C VAL A 168 3.91 1.87 13.44
N LYS A 169 3.63 1.45 14.69
CA LYS A 169 2.41 0.69 15.00
C LYS A 169 1.14 1.48 14.66
N MET A 170 1.14 2.78 14.91
CA MET A 170 0.02 3.66 14.52
C MET A 170 -0.13 3.73 13.00
N MET A 171 0.97 3.84 12.25
CA MET A 171 0.93 3.86 10.78
C MET A 171 0.39 2.52 10.24
N GLU A 172 0.83 1.38 10.79
CA GLU A 172 0.34 0.05 10.40
C GLU A 172 -1.17 -0.11 10.67
N GLU A 173 -1.68 0.38 11.81
CA GLU A 173 -3.13 0.37 12.12
C GLU A 173 -3.92 1.26 11.12
N GLU A 174 -3.39 2.41 10.74
CA GLU A 174 -3.98 3.30 9.73
C GLU A 174 -3.95 2.68 8.32
N HIS A 175 -2.90 1.93 7.99
CA HIS A 175 -2.81 1.13 6.76
C HIS A 175 -3.87 0.02 6.71
N GLU A 176 -4.12 -0.66 7.81
CA GLU A 176 -5.21 -1.65 7.89
C GLU A 176 -6.57 -1.00 7.64
N SER A 177 -6.85 0.16 8.27
CA SER A 177 -8.07 0.93 8.03
C SER A 177 -8.22 1.31 6.55
N ALA A 178 -7.19 1.90 5.95
CA ALA A 178 -7.20 2.32 4.56
C ALA A 178 -7.41 1.12 3.60
N GLY A 179 -6.74 0.00 3.88
CA GLY A 179 -6.89 -1.26 3.16
C GLY A 179 -8.30 -1.84 3.25
N ASP A 180 -8.93 -1.78 4.43
CA ASP A 180 -10.32 -2.23 4.63
C ASP A 180 -11.32 -1.37 3.88
N LEU A 181 -11.16 -0.04 3.92
CA LEU A 181 -12.02 0.89 3.21
C LEU A 181 -11.97 0.65 1.70
N ILE A 182 -10.77 0.59 1.10
CA ILE A 182 -10.66 0.39 -0.35
C ILE A 182 -11.13 -0.99 -0.79
N ARG A 183 -10.89 -2.04 0.00
CA ARG A 183 -11.47 -3.38 -0.26
C ARG A 183 -12.98 -3.35 -0.27
N LYS A 184 -13.60 -2.65 0.69
CA LYS A 184 -15.06 -2.52 0.75
C LYS A 184 -15.61 -1.78 -0.46
N ILE A 185 -14.92 -0.73 -0.91
CA ILE A 185 -15.28 -0.01 -2.14
C ILE A 185 -15.15 -0.95 -3.36
N ALA A 186 -14.08 -1.73 -3.46
CA ALA A 186 -13.89 -2.70 -4.55
C ALA A 186 -15.02 -3.74 -4.58
N GLU A 187 -15.43 -4.27 -3.43
CA GLU A 187 -16.57 -5.21 -3.33
C GLU A 187 -17.89 -4.58 -3.80
N LEU A 188 -18.18 -3.36 -3.36
CA LEU A 188 -19.42 -2.65 -3.73
C LEU A 188 -19.46 -2.25 -5.21
N SER A 189 -18.29 -2.12 -5.84
CA SER A 189 -18.13 -1.68 -7.23
C SER A 189 -17.88 -2.81 -8.22
N ASP A 190 -18.05 -4.06 -7.79
CA ASP A 190 -17.73 -5.26 -8.60
C ASP A 190 -16.30 -5.22 -9.18
N GLY A 191 -15.33 -4.95 -8.30
CA GLY A 191 -13.92 -4.79 -8.68
C GLY A 191 -13.68 -3.57 -9.56
N PHE A 192 -14.37 -2.46 -9.27
CA PHE A 192 -14.35 -1.23 -10.07
C PHE A 192 -14.83 -1.44 -11.51
N THR A 193 -15.82 -2.31 -11.72
CA THR A 193 -16.43 -2.56 -13.03
C THR A 193 -17.69 -1.70 -13.20
N PRO A 194 -17.68 -0.69 -14.09
CA PRO A 194 -18.86 0.17 -14.26
C PRO A 194 -20.02 -0.61 -14.90
N PRO A 195 -21.27 -0.35 -14.50
CA PRO A 195 -22.45 -0.99 -15.08
C PRO A 195 -22.62 -0.62 -16.56
N GLN A 196 -23.39 -1.43 -17.29
CA GLN A 196 -23.74 -1.13 -18.66
C GLN A 196 -24.46 0.23 -18.75
N GLY A 197 -24.04 1.09 -19.68
CA GLY A 197 -24.61 2.43 -19.82
C GLY A 197 -24.00 3.48 -18.89
N ALA A 198 -23.03 3.14 -18.04
CA ALA A 198 -22.31 4.09 -17.21
C ALA A 198 -21.74 5.26 -18.04
N CYS A 199 -21.96 6.48 -17.56
CA CYS A 199 -21.44 7.68 -18.20
C CYS A 199 -19.90 7.75 -18.12
N ASN A 200 -19.28 8.65 -18.88
CA ASN A 200 -17.82 8.76 -18.93
C ASN A 200 -17.20 9.12 -17.56
N THR A 201 -17.87 9.96 -16.75
CA THR A 201 -17.40 10.28 -15.39
C THR A 201 -17.42 9.07 -14.48
N TYR A 202 -18.43 8.21 -14.60
CA TYR A 202 -18.51 6.97 -13.83
C TYR A 202 -17.39 6.00 -14.21
N LYS A 203 -17.16 5.80 -15.51
CA LYS A 203 -16.03 4.98 -15.99
C LYS A 203 -14.68 5.53 -15.55
N ALA A 204 -14.50 6.85 -15.61
CA ALA A 204 -13.27 7.50 -15.18
C ALA A 204 -13.04 7.35 -13.67
N PHE A 205 -14.09 7.49 -12.86
CA PHE A 205 -14.00 7.31 -11.40
C PHE A 205 -13.52 5.91 -11.04
N TYR A 206 -14.16 4.88 -11.59
CA TYR A 206 -13.80 3.48 -11.31
C TYR A 206 -12.42 3.12 -11.85
N SER A 207 -12.06 3.60 -13.05
CA SER A 207 -10.69 3.44 -13.55
C SER A 207 -9.66 4.10 -12.62
N LYS A 208 -9.99 5.24 -12.00
CA LYS A 208 -9.11 5.89 -11.03
C LYS A 208 -9.07 5.19 -9.68
N LEU A 209 -10.16 4.58 -9.24
CA LEU A 209 -10.14 3.73 -8.03
C LEU A 209 -9.23 2.52 -8.20
N ASP A 210 -9.27 1.85 -9.37
CA ASP A 210 -8.37 0.72 -9.65
C ASP A 210 -6.90 1.13 -9.68
N GLU A 211 -6.60 2.29 -10.26
CA GLU A 211 -5.25 2.88 -10.26
C GLU A 211 -4.80 3.24 -8.83
N PHE A 212 -5.66 3.94 -8.08
CA PHE A 212 -5.39 4.38 -6.72
C PHE A 212 -5.16 3.21 -5.77
N GLU A 213 -5.97 2.15 -5.85
CA GLU A 213 -5.79 0.94 -5.04
C GLU A 213 -4.44 0.27 -5.32
N LYS A 214 -4.01 0.20 -6.59
CA LYS A 214 -2.72 -0.39 -6.96
C LYS A 214 -1.56 0.42 -6.37
N ASP A 215 -1.63 1.74 -6.46
CA ASP A 215 -0.63 2.62 -5.88
C ASP A 215 -0.60 2.50 -4.35
N LEU A 216 -1.76 2.57 -3.70
CA LEU A 216 -1.91 2.46 -2.25
C LEU A 216 -1.33 1.14 -1.71
N TYR A 217 -1.61 0.00 -2.35
CA TYR A 217 -1.06 -1.28 -1.91
C TYR A 217 0.45 -1.38 -2.10
N LEU A 218 0.99 -0.79 -3.17
CA LEU A 218 2.43 -0.74 -3.38
C LEU A 218 3.09 0.16 -2.33
N HIS A 219 2.55 1.36 -2.12
CA HIS A 219 2.96 2.32 -1.10
C HIS A 219 3.04 1.66 0.28
N ILE A 220 1.93 1.11 0.76
CA ILE A 220 1.86 0.43 2.07
C ILE A 220 2.85 -0.74 2.13
N HIS A 221 3.04 -1.48 1.04
CA HIS A 221 4.02 -2.57 1.01
C HIS A 221 5.45 -2.06 1.22
N LEU A 222 5.85 -0.99 0.54
CA LEU A 222 7.18 -0.39 0.71
C LEU A 222 7.43 0.04 2.15
N GLU A 223 6.40 0.52 2.83
CA GLU A 223 6.47 0.94 4.23
C GLU A 223 6.51 -0.25 5.19
N ASN A 224 5.44 -1.03 5.24
CA ASN A 224 5.26 -2.12 6.20
C ASN A 224 6.32 -3.21 6.06
N ASN A 225 6.75 -3.51 4.84
CA ASN A 225 7.59 -4.69 4.57
C ASN A 225 9.06 -4.33 4.28
N ILE A 226 9.39 -3.05 4.11
CA ILE A 226 10.77 -2.63 3.82
C ILE A 226 11.22 -1.48 4.73
N LEU A 227 10.58 -0.31 4.66
CA LEU A 227 11.03 0.89 5.36
C LEU A 227 10.93 0.73 6.88
N PHE A 228 9.76 0.36 7.41
CA PHE A 228 9.51 0.32 8.85
C PHE A 228 10.33 -0.76 9.57
N PRO A 229 10.40 -2.03 9.09
CA PRO A 229 11.21 -3.05 9.76
C PRO A 229 12.69 -2.67 9.81
N LYS A 230 13.22 -2.05 8.75
CA LYS A 230 14.60 -1.59 8.70
C LYS A 230 14.84 -0.37 9.57
N ALA A 231 13.90 0.57 9.64
CA ALA A 231 13.98 1.72 10.53
C ALA A 231 14.02 1.29 12.01
N ILE A 232 13.18 0.33 12.41
CA ILE A 232 13.20 -0.25 13.75
C ILE A 232 14.54 -0.97 14.03
N ALA A 233 15.09 -1.69 13.04
CA ALA A 233 16.39 -2.33 13.19
C ALA A 233 17.53 -1.31 13.30
N LEU A 234 17.46 -0.21 12.55
CA LEU A 234 18.43 0.88 12.58
C LEU A 234 18.42 1.62 13.91
N GLU A 235 17.23 1.91 14.45
CA GLU A 235 17.06 2.56 15.74
C GLU A 235 17.89 1.87 16.83
N LYS A 236 17.83 0.53 16.90
CA LYS A 236 18.61 -0.26 17.87
C LYS A 236 20.12 -0.04 17.79
N LYS A 237 20.64 0.40 16.64
CA LYS A 237 22.06 0.67 16.43
C LYS A 237 22.44 2.11 16.76
N VAL A 238 21.56 3.08 16.50
CA VAL A 238 21.90 4.52 16.53
C VAL A 238 21.38 5.26 17.75
N MET A 239 20.49 4.66 18.55
CA MET A 239 20.02 5.29 19.78
C MET A 239 21.05 5.16 20.93
N ILE A 240 20.96 6.13 21.86
CA ILE A 240 21.60 6.11 23.18
C ILE A 240 20.86 5.13 24.11
#